data_AF-A0A4D5R8W8-F1
#
_entry.id   AF-A0A4D5R8W8-F1
#
_cell.length_a   1.000
_cell.length_b   1.000
_cell.length_c   1.000
_cell.angle_alpha   90.00
_cell.angle_beta   90.00
_cell.angle_gamma   90.00
#
_symmetry.space_group_name_H-M   'P 1'
#
loop_
_entity.id
_entity.type
_entity.pdbx_description
1 polymer ?
#
loop_
_entity_poly.entity_id
_entity_poly.type
_entity_poly.pdbx_seq_one_letter_code
_entity_poly.pdbx_strand_id
1 'polypeptide(L)'
;MEIPCSHPTYGAMILRVAILLLIPSVLSYKSGAPPSTCSDMIPQHHTSPQNSLSPYKVDFSPRKVQPGGKVIVTLASPPSKIFKGFFVQGRTEDNKILGSFVVDDVVNPVKCGDIEDSGATHYNNENKTILNLTWKSPNNYRGNVKFRTTFVENGSVFWVGVTPEDELSISGESLKEELIPDAPVPGEFEETKPFQWIYEGCYKTKGCFGGPAADCVRNKNCLQLVTYAYNNSNFDFELMGSTTGWLSVGFSLDHLMGSDLATVCARNQSNSRISVFQTWNEGKRNKVLPDMKLGLSEVYGKYEDNYIYCRYTSSPVITISNAESINFLNNTYYLFLAHGIMASATPPVALRKHRKQPIVSATMASVTSVEELGVASTALVKLHGCLMVIAWIGTVSVAIFLARYFKQTWTEVVHCKQKVWFTWHRGLNILTVLLTIIGFIVIFVQLNGWSQIWAVNPHPILGVVTTILAILQPIMAAFRCHPGTPKRPIFNWAHFLVGNGAHILAVITLFFAKPLSKAQLPDFYMWILIAFVTFHVIVFFIMEAFTCFKGKSIHSNQIAMKDMAANGNSYHINDPNTDAPGTRFRQFMLLLYSFGNICFIVALVATIASSPVKEQ
;
A
#
# COMPACT_ATOMS: atom_id res chain seq x y z
N MET A 1 16.29 -17.07 -40.51
CA MET A 1 16.76 -17.93 -39.41
C MET A 1 15.54 -18.51 -38.74
N GLU A 2 15.08 -19.62 -39.29
CA GLU A 2 14.28 -20.60 -38.56
C GLU A 2 15.11 -21.04 -37.36
N ILE A 3 14.55 -20.93 -36.16
CA ILE A 3 15.12 -21.58 -34.98
C ILE A 3 14.58 -23.01 -35.07
N PRO A 4 15.41 -24.03 -35.37
CA PRO A 4 14.94 -25.40 -35.40
C PRO A 4 14.37 -25.77 -34.03
N CYS A 5 13.20 -26.40 -34.03
CA CYS A 5 12.53 -26.98 -32.86
C CYS A 5 13.28 -28.21 -32.32
N SER A 6 14.59 -28.11 -32.08
CA SER A 6 15.43 -29.23 -31.64
C SER A 6 15.98 -29.09 -30.23
N HIS A 7 15.51 -28.14 -29.42
CA HIS A 7 15.87 -28.09 -28.01
C HIS A 7 14.66 -27.85 -27.11
N PRO A 8 14.06 -28.92 -26.52
CA PRO A 8 12.99 -28.82 -25.54
C PRO A 8 13.45 -28.19 -24.20
N THR A 9 14.69 -27.74 -24.10
CA THR A 9 15.30 -27.18 -22.89
C THR A 9 14.92 -25.72 -22.65
N TYR A 10 14.62 -24.93 -23.69
CA TYR A 10 14.43 -23.47 -23.55
C TYR A 10 13.05 -23.04 -23.04
N GLY A 11 11.97 -23.68 -23.52
CA GLY A 11 10.62 -23.48 -22.97
C GLY A 11 10.52 -24.01 -21.55
N ALA A 12 11.19 -25.12 -21.26
CA ALA A 12 11.29 -25.68 -19.91
C ALA A 12 12.12 -24.80 -18.96
N MET A 13 13.13 -24.07 -19.43
CA MET A 13 13.95 -23.18 -18.59
C MET A 13 13.18 -21.90 -18.22
N ILE A 14 12.45 -21.29 -19.16
CA ILE A 14 11.59 -20.13 -18.88
C ILE A 14 10.41 -20.54 -17.99
N LEU A 15 9.82 -21.71 -18.23
CA LEU A 15 8.77 -22.29 -17.39
C LEU A 15 9.31 -22.65 -15.99
N ARG A 16 10.53 -23.19 -15.88
CA ARG A 16 11.17 -23.45 -14.58
C ARG A 16 11.49 -22.17 -13.83
N VAL A 17 11.98 -21.13 -14.49
CA VAL A 17 12.22 -19.81 -13.88
C VAL A 17 10.89 -19.14 -13.49
N ALA A 18 9.84 -19.24 -14.32
CA ALA A 18 8.52 -18.74 -13.98
C ALA A 18 7.86 -19.53 -12.83
N ILE A 19 8.02 -20.86 -12.79
CA ILE A 19 7.56 -21.71 -11.68
C ILE A 19 8.38 -21.45 -10.41
N LEU A 20 9.70 -21.23 -10.50
CA LEU A 20 10.56 -20.81 -9.39
C LEU A 20 10.22 -19.41 -8.86
N LEU A 21 9.70 -18.51 -9.71
CA LEU A 21 9.16 -17.20 -9.34
C LEU A 21 7.71 -17.27 -8.83
N LEU A 22 7.00 -18.37 -9.08
CA LEU A 22 5.65 -18.68 -8.57
C LEU A 22 5.67 -19.51 -7.28
N ILE A 23 6.83 -20.01 -6.85
CA ILE A 23 6.98 -20.46 -5.46
C ILE A 23 6.77 -19.19 -4.65
N PRO A 24 5.70 -19.09 -3.83
CA PRO A 24 5.63 -18.02 -2.87
C PRO A 24 6.91 -18.18 -2.07
N SER A 25 7.79 -17.18 -2.13
CA SER A 25 8.77 -17.03 -1.08
C SER A 25 7.95 -17.18 0.19
N VAL A 26 8.25 -18.18 1.02
CA VAL A 26 7.56 -18.35 2.30
C VAL A 26 7.98 -17.13 3.10
N LEU A 27 7.23 -16.06 2.89
CA LEU A 27 7.45 -14.76 3.45
C LEU A 27 7.14 -14.99 4.91
N SER A 28 8.18 -15.16 5.73
CA SER A 28 8.08 -14.80 7.13
C SER A 28 7.80 -13.30 7.14
N TYR A 29 6.52 -12.97 7.02
CA TYR A 29 6.05 -11.60 7.04
C TYR A 29 6.39 -11.06 8.41
N LYS A 30 7.13 -9.95 8.44
CA LYS A 30 7.27 -9.15 9.66
C LYS A 30 5.92 -8.56 10.11
N SER A 31 4.88 -8.72 9.30
CA SER A 31 3.56 -8.11 9.42
C SER A 31 2.44 -9.14 9.56
N GLY A 32 2.22 -9.62 10.79
CA GLY A 32 0.97 -10.24 11.21
C GLY A 32 0.62 -11.61 10.67
N ALA A 33 -0.33 -12.25 11.35
CA ALA A 33 -0.88 -13.54 10.99
C ALA A 33 -1.86 -13.43 9.80
N PRO A 34 -1.77 -14.32 8.80
CA PRO A 34 -2.75 -14.41 7.71
C PRO A 34 -4.09 -15.02 8.19
N PRO A 35 -5.17 -14.88 7.40
CA PRO A 35 -6.47 -15.52 7.69
C PRO A 35 -6.40 -17.04 7.89
N SER A 36 -5.41 -17.72 7.30
CA SER A 36 -5.22 -19.17 7.50
C SER A 36 -4.87 -19.56 8.93
N THR A 37 -4.33 -18.63 9.74
CA THR A 37 -4.01 -18.84 11.17
C THR A 37 -5.27 -18.84 12.06
N CYS A 38 -6.43 -18.47 11.54
CA CYS A 38 -7.63 -18.30 12.35
C CYS A 38 -8.10 -19.59 13.05
N SER A 39 -7.84 -20.77 12.48
CA SER A 39 -8.29 -22.05 13.04
C SER A 39 -7.40 -22.52 14.19
N ASP A 40 -6.12 -22.74 13.89
CA ASP A 40 -5.13 -23.32 14.80
C ASP A 40 -4.46 -22.29 15.71
N MET A 41 -4.50 -21.01 15.34
CA MET A 41 -3.78 -19.91 15.97
C MET A 41 -2.25 -20.11 16.00
N ILE A 42 -1.73 -20.98 15.12
CA ILE A 42 -0.30 -21.30 15.04
C ILE A 42 0.38 -20.34 14.06
N PRO A 43 1.46 -19.64 14.48
CA PRO A 43 2.29 -18.87 13.58
C PRO A 43 2.93 -19.78 12.52
N GLN A 44 2.89 -19.39 11.26
CA GLN A 44 3.40 -20.17 10.13
C GLN A 44 4.94 -20.08 10.01
N HIS A 45 5.65 -20.36 11.10
CA HIS A 45 7.12 -20.33 11.21
C HIS A 45 7.77 -21.73 11.16
N HIS A 46 7.02 -22.76 10.75
CA HIS A 46 7.48 -24.16 10.64
C HIS A 46 8.17 -24.71 11.90
N THR A 47 7.80 -24.19 13.07
CA THR A 47 8.28 -24.61 14.39
C THR A 47 7.09 -24.96 15.27
N SER A 48 7.29 -25.83 16.26
CA SER A 48 6.23 -26.23 17.19
C SER A 48 6.09 -25.23 18.35
N PRO A 49 4.88 -25.05 18.90
CA PRO A 49 4.67 -24.20 20.08
C PRO A 49 5.46 -24.70 21.29
N GLN A 50 5.76 -23.79 22.21
CA GLN A 50 6.39 -24.14 23.48
C GLN A 50 5.42 -24.93 24.36
N ASN A 51 5.94 -25.98 25.01
CA ASN A 51 5.17 -26.82 25.94
C ASN A 51 5.15 -26.29 27.39
N SER A 52 5.94 -25.25 27.68
CA SER A 52 5.95 -24.59 28.98
C SER A 52 4.74 -23.67 29.17
N LEU A 53 4.41 -23.34 30.42
CA LEU A 53 3.42 -22.29 30.70
C LEU A 53 3.87 -20.97 30.07
N SER A 54 2.90 -20.25 29.49
CA SER A 54 3.20 -18.95 28.90
C SER A 54 3.57 -17.95 29.99
N PRO A 55 4.67 -17.18 29.82
CA PRO A 55 4.99 -16.11 30.75
C PRO A 55 4.07 -14.89 30.58
N TYR A 56 3.34 -14.81 29.46
CA TYR A 56 2.46 -13.69 29.11
C TYR A 56 1.03 -13.93 29.63
N LYS A 57 0.30 -12.84 29.89
CA LYS A 57 -1.07 -12.89 30.40
C LYS A 57 -2.03 -12.17 29.49
N VAL A 58 -3.26 -12.67 29.46
CA VAL A 58 -4.42 -12.03 28.83
C VAL A 58 -5.35 -11.61 29.95
N ASP A 59 -5.83 -10.39 29.91
CA ASP A 59 -6.86 -9.86 30.80
C ASP A 59 -7.89 -9.07 30.00
N PHE A 60 -9.03 -8.71 30.61
CA PHE A 60 -10.06 -7.94 29.93
C PHE A 60 -11.00 -7.20 30.87
N SER A 61 -11.56 -6.08 30.43
CA SER A 61 -12.54 -5.32 31.21
C SER A 61 -13.54 -4.60 30.32
N PRO A 62 -14.84 -4.56 30.68
CA PRO A 62 -15.46 -5.16 31.88
C PRO A 62 -15.70 -6.68 31.75
N ARG A 63 -15.93 -7.38 32.87
CA ARG A 63 -16.20 -8.84 32.92
C ARG A 63 -17.59 -9.25 32.43
N LYS A 64 -18.51 -8.29 32.33
CA LYS A 64 -19.89 -8.50 31.89
C LYS A 64 -20.27 -7.35 30.96
N VAL A 65 -20.84 -7.68 29.80
CA VAL A 65 -21.36 -6.69 28.84
C VAL A 65 -22.72 -7.09 28.32
N GLN A 66 -23.46 -6.09 27.85
CA GLN A 66 -24.61 -6.33 27.01
C GLN A 66 -24.16 -6.67 25.58
N PRO A 67 -25.01 -7.34 24.80
CA PRO A 67 -24.80 -7.56 23.37
C PRO A 67 -24.56 -6.24 22.63
N GLY A 68 -23.65 -6.23 21.66
CA GLY A 68 -23.16 -4.99 21.04
C GLY A 68 -22.16 -4.20 21.90
N GLY A 69 -21.99 -4.56 23.16
CA GLY A 69 -21.06 -3.92 24.10
C GLY A 69 -19.60 -4.09 23.72
N LYS A 70 -18.76 -3.17 24.21
CA LYS A 70 -17.31 -3.14 23.97
C LYS A 70 -16.55 -3.62 25.21
N VAL A 71 -15.45 -4.31 24.99
CA VAL A 71 -14.54 -4.87 26.00
C VAL A 71 -13.11 -4.53 25.62
N ILE A 72 -12.32 -4.06 26.59
CA ILE A 72 -10.89 -3.85 26.42
C ILE A 72 -10.19 -5.16 26.78
N VAL A 73 -9.49 -5.77 25.81
CA VAL A 73 -8.66 -6.96 25.97
C VAL A 73 -7.20 -6.52 26.11
N THR A 74 -6.58 -6.83 27.24
CA THR A 74 -5.20 -6.45 27.59
C THR A 74 -4.27 -7.64 27.46
N LEU A 75 -3.21 -7.50 26.66
CA LEU A 75 -2.12 -8.47 26.54
C LEU A 75 -0.89 -7.93 27.27
N ALA A 76 -0.38 -8.65 28.27
CA ALA A 76 0.68 -8.17 29.14
C ALA A 76 1.86 -9.15 29.25
N SER A 77 3.07 -8.61 29.30
CA SER A 77 4.31 -9.33 29.63
C SER A 77 4.77 -9.03 31.06
N PRO A 78 5.50 -9.97 31.69
CA PRO A 78 6.18 -9.69 32.94
C PRO A 78 7.39 -8.77 32.68
N PRO A 79 7.89 -8.04 33.70
CA PRO A 79 8.94 -7.01 33.52
C PRO A 79 10.23 -7.49 32.83
N SER A 80 10.57 -8.78 32.92
CA SER A 80 11.79 -9.38 32.35
C SER A 80 11.62 -9.92 30.92
N LYS A 81 10.43 -9.82 30.32
CA LYS A 81 10.12 -10.41 29.02
C LYS A 81 9.38 -9.43 28.10
N ILE A 82 9.47 -9.70 26.81
CA ILE A 82 8.83 -8.94 25.72
C ILE A 82 8.25 -9.91 24.69
N PHE A 83 7.10 -9.58 24.12
CA PHE A 83 6.57 -10.29 22.96
C PHE A 83 6.68 -9.41 21.71
N LYS A 84 6.96 -10.00 20.55
CA LYS A 84 7.07 -9.31 19.26
C LYS A 84 5.82 -9.47 18.43
N GLY A 85 5.18 -10.62 18.51
CA GLY A 85 3.94 -10.93 17.80
C GLY A 85 2.85 -11.41 18.74
N PHE A 86 1.62 -11.25 18.29
CA PHE A 86 0.44 -11.83 18.92
C PHE A 86 -0.62 -12.15 17.86
N PHE A 87 -1.55 -13.04 18.22
CA PHE A 87 -2.82 -13.25 17.53
C PHE A 87 -3.91 -13.55 18.55
N VAL A 88 -5.04 -12.83 18.55
CA VAL A 88 -6.12 -13.00 19.54
C VAL A 88 -7.49 -13.09 18.88
N GLN A 89 -8.38 -13.88 19.48
CA GLN A 89 -9.77 -14.09 19.05
C GLN A 89 -10.68 -14.22 20.27
N GLY A 90 -11.94 -13.79 20.13
CA GLY A 90 -13.02 -14.20 21.01
C GLY A 90 -13.63 -15.51 20.51
N ARG A 91 -13.81 -16.50 21.39
CA ARG A 91 -14.44 -17.79 21.06
C ARG A 91 -15.51 -18.17 22.08
N THR A 92 -16.52 -18.89 21.62
CA THR A 92 -17.53 -19.58 22.44
C THR A 92 -16.93 -20.81 23.13
N GLU A 93 -17.67 -21.43 24.04
CA GLU A 93 -17.28 -22.70 24.68
C GLU A 93 -17.06 -23.82 23.65
N ASP A 94 -17.90 -23.87 22.61
CA ASP A 94 -17.75 -24.76 21.44
C ASP A 94 -16.64 -24.34 20.47
N ASN A 95 -15.76 -23.42 20.87
CA ASN A 95 -14.61 -22.95 20.10
C ASN A 95 -14.98 -22.22 18.78
N LYS A 96 -16.24 -21.79 18.61
CA LYS A 96 -16.68 -20.94 17.48
C LYS A 96 -16.24 -19.50 17.66
N ILE A 97 -15.72 -18.88 16.60
CA ILE A 97 -15.22 -17.51 16.58
C ILE A 97 -16.37 -16.50 16.72
N LEU A 98 -16.16 -15.43 17.49
CA LEU A 98 -17.20 -14.46 17.80
C LEU A 98 -16.68 -13.02 17.93
N GLY A 99 -17.54 -12.06 17.57
CA GLY A 99 -17.30 -10.62 17.70
C GLY A 99 -16.26 -10.07 16.72
N SER A 100 -15.96 -8.79 16.89
CA SER A 100 -15.02 -8.07 16.04
C SER A 100 -14.13 -7.14 16.86
N PHE A 101 -12.87 -7.03 16.50
CA PHE A 101 -11.96 -6.05 17.06
C PHE A 101 -12.15 -4.70 16.36
N VAL A 102 -12.22 -3.63 17.14
CA VAL A 102 -12.26 -2.28 16.61
C VAL A 102 -10.88 -1.97 16.04
N VAL A 103 -10.86 -1.61 14.76
CA VAL A 103 -9.63 -1.26 14.06
C VAL A 103 -9.05 0.01 14.67
N ASP A 104 -7.80 -0.07 15.12
CA ASP A 104 -7.05 1.05 15.63
C ASP A 104 -5.60 1.02 15.12
N ASP A 105 -4.84 2.04 15.51
CA ASP A 105 -3.42 2.13 15.18
C ASP A 105 -2.58 1.02 15.86
N VAL A 106 -3.13 0.11 16.67
CA VAL A 106 -2.40 -0.92 17.43
C VAL A 106 -2.48 -2.28 16.76
N VAL A 107 -3.64 -2.62 16.20
CA VAL A 107 -3.99 -3.93 15.67
C VAL A 107 -3.93 -3.94 14.14
N ASN A 108 -3.62 -5.10 13.57
CA ASN A 108 -4.01 -5.44 12.22
C ASN A 108 -5.16 -6.45 12.34
N PRO A 109 -6.39 -6.08 11.98
CA PRO A 109 -7.52 -7.01 12.06
C PRO A 109 -7.38 -8.11 11.00
N VAL A 110 -7.96 -9.26 11.29
CA VAL A 110 -7.94 -10.45 10.43
C VAL A 110 -9.36 -10.96 10.31
N LYS A 111 -9.85 -11.07 9.08
CA LYS A 111 -11.09 -11.76 8.77
C LYS A 111 -10.90 -13.27 9.00
N CYS A 112 -11.65 -13.82 9.94
CA CYS A 112 -11.67 -15.25 10.19
C CYS A 112 -13.03 -15.85 9.81
N GLY A 113 -13.03 -16.75 8.83
CA GLY A 113 -14.27 -17.26 8.24
C GLY A 113 -15.06 -16.11 7.59
N ASP A 114 -16.34 -16.01 7.95
CA ASP A 114 -17.26 -15.00 7.39
C ASP A 114 -17.37 -13.74 8.26
N ILE A 115 -16.61 -13.63 9.34
CA ILE A 115 -16.69 -12.51 10.28
C ILE A 115 -15.49 -11.57 10.10
N GLU A 116 -15.76 -10.35 9.62
CA GLU A 116 -14.75 -9.29 9.51
C GLU A 116 -14.19 -8.92 10.89
N ASP A 117 -12.90 -8.59 10.91
CA ASP A 117 -12.16 -8.15 12.10
C ASP A 117 -12.22 -9.09 13.33
N SER A 118 -12.59 -10.35 13.14
CA SER A 118 -12.81 -11.31 14.24
C SER A 118 -11.52 -11.84 14.87
N GLY A 119 -10.38 -11.70 14.20
CA GLY A 119 -9.05 -11.88 14.76
C GLY A 119 -8.26 -10.58 14.79
N ALA A 120 -7.33 -10.47 15.73
CA ALA A 120 -6.42 -9.32 15.83
C ALA A 120 -4.96 -9.81 15.89
N THR A 121 -4.10 -9.29 15.01
CA THR A 121 -2.67 -9.60 14.98
C THR A 121 -1.79 -8.36 15.06
N HIS A 122 -0.50 -8.57 15.39
CA HIS A 122 0.56 -7.59 15.21
C HIS A 122 0.76 -7.21 13.73
N TYR A 123 1.29 -6.03 13.46
CA TYR A 123 1.64 -5.52 12.12
C TYR A 123 3.15 -5.40 11.89
N ASN A 124 3.94 -5.47 12.97
CA ASN A 124 5.39 -5.40 12.98
C ASN A 124 5.93 -6.29 14.12
N ASN A 125 7.22 -6.59 14.05
CA ASN A 125 7.93 -7.38 15.04
C ASN A 125 8.60 -6.52 16.14
N GLU A 126 8.12 -5.29 16.37
CA GLU A 126 8.61 -4.44 17.47
C GLU A 126 8.29 -5.06 18.82
N ASN A 127 9.15 -4.80 19.80
CA ASN A 127 9.02 -5.30 21.17
C ASN A 127 7.78 -4.69 21.84
N LYS A 128 6.98 -5.51 22.51
CA LYS A 128 5.77 -5.12 23.22
C LYS A 128 5.81 -5.65 24.65
N THR A 129 5.30 -4.83 25.58
CA THR A 129 5.16 -5.17 27.00
C THR A 129 3.70 -5.18 27.44
N ILE A 130 2.91 -4.19 27.02
CA ILE A 130 1.47 -4.13 27.24
C ILE A 130 0.75 -3.71 25.97
N LEU A 131 -0.42 -4.27 25.72
CA LEU A 131 -1.24 -3.95 24.56
C LEU A 131 -2.72 -3.99 24.93
N ASN A 132 -3.47 -2.94 24.60
CA ASN A 132 -4.91 -2.88 24.81
C ASN A 132 -5.62 -2.91 23.47
N LEU A 133 -6.58 -3.80 23.33
CA LEU A 133 -7.37 -4.02 22.12
C LEU A 133 -8.84 -3.85 22.46
N THR A 134 -9.61 -3.19 21.60
CA THR A 134 -11.04 -3.06 21.82
C THR A 134 -11.78 -4.13 21.03
N TRP A 135 -12.55 -4.98 21.71
CA TRP A 135 -13.39 -6.02 21.12
C TRP A 135 -14.86 -5.68 21.31
N LYS A 136 -15.68 -5.90 20.27
CA LYS A 136 -17.12 -5.65 20.26
C LYS A 136 -17.89 -6.98 20.17
N SER A 137 -18.83 -7.17 21.09
CA SER A 137 -19.75 -8.30 21.06
C SER A 137 -20.73 -8.19 19.90
N PRO A 138 -21.13 -9.29 19.24
CA PRO A 138 -22.29 -9.30 18.36
C PRO A 138 -23.56 -8.90 19.11
N ASN A 139 -24.54 -8.35 18.38
CA ASN A 139 -25.84 -7.96 18.93
C ASN A 139 -26.74 -9.18 19.23
N ASN A 140 -26.56 -10.25 18.46
CA ASN A 140 -27.40 -11.46 18.47
C ASN A 140 -26.84 -12.61 19.33
N TYR A 141 -25.74 -12.39 20.07
CA TYR A 141 -25.15 -13.44 20.92
C TYR A 141 -25.44 -13.19 22.41
N ARG A 142 -25.68 -14.28 23.14
CA ARG A 142 -25.76 -14.33 24.60
C ARG A 142 -24.98 -15.55 25.06
N GLY A 143 -24.28 -15.43 26.17
CA GLY A 143 -23.46 -16.51 26.72
C GLY A 143 -22.04 -16.04 27.00
N ASN A 144 -21.18 -17.02 27.30
CA ASN A 144 -19.80 -16.74 27.67
C ASN A 144 -18.90 -16.62 26.44
N VAL A 145 -17.86 -15.80 26.56
CA VAL A 145 -16.79 -15.66 25.57
C VAL A 145 -15.46 -15.82 26.27
N LYS A 146 -14.61 -16.64 25.67
CA LYS A 146 -13.23 -16.87 26.08
C LYS A 146 -12.29 -16.24 25.07
N PHE A 147 -11.45 -15.32 25.53
CA PHE A 147 -10.38 -14.78 24.71
C PHE A 147 -9.22 -15.77 24.63
N ARG A 148 -8.81 -16.12 23.41
CA ARG A 148 -7.70 -17.01 23.15
C ARG A 148 -6.61 -16.24 22.44
N THR A 149 -5.37 -16.33 22.93
CA THR A 149 -4.24 -15.57 22.42
C THR A 149 -3.04 -16.46 22.14
N THR A 150 -2.36 -16.17 21.04
CA THR A 150 -1.02 -16.66 20.74
C THR A 150 -0.02 -15.53 20.99
N PHE A 151 1.05 -15.81 21.72
CA PHE A 151 2.17 -14.88 21.96
C PHE A 151 3.43 -15.37 21.28
N VAL A 152 4.12 -14.48 20.57
CA VAL A 152 5.37 -14.78 19.85
C VAL A 152 6.49 -13.94 20.44
N GLU A 153 7.46 -14.57 21.09
CA GLU A 153 8.67 -13.90 21.60
C GLU A 153 9.67 -13.68 20.47
N ASN A 154 9.88 -14.71 19.64
CA ASN A 154 10.67 -14.66 18.40
C ASN A 154 10.20 -15.75 17.42
N GLY A 155 10.83 -15.83 16.23
CA GLY A 155 10.41 -16.73 15.15
C GLY A 155 10.41 -18.23 15.49
N SER A 156 11.01 -18.65 16.61
CA SER A 156 11.02 -20.06 17.04
C SER A 156 10.41 -20.27 18.43
N VAL A 157 10.08 -19.20 19.17
CA VAL A 157 9.61 -19.27 20.55
C VAL A 157 8.25 -18.56 20.66
N PHE A 158 7.20 -19.36 20.82
CA PHE A 158 5.82 -18.87 20.90
C PHE A 158 4.91 -19.83 21.68
N TRP A 159 3.84 -19.29 22.25
CA TRP A 159 2.82 -20.01 23.00
C TRP A 159 1.47 -19.80 22.34
N VAL A 160 0.70 -20.87 22.17
CA VAL A 160 -0.62 -20.83 21.51
C VAL A 160 -1.69 -21.15 22.54
N GLY A 161 -2.81 -20.44 22.47
CA GLY A 161 -3.99 -20.76 23.29
C GLY A 161 -3.92 -20.28 24.73
N VAL A 162 -3.20 -19.20 24.99
CA VAL A 162 -3.20 -18.53 26.30
C VAL A 162 -4.56 -17.86 26.49
N THR A 163 -5.21 -18.13 27.62
CA THR A 163 -6.55 -17.62 27.95
C THR A 163 -6.54 -16.92 29.31
N PRO A 164 -7.40 -15.91 29.54
CA PRO A 164 -7.60 -15.35 30.87
C PRO A 164 -8.19 -16.40 31.84
N GLU A 165 -8.09 -16.13 33.15
CA GLU A 165 -8.69 -16.96 34.20
C GLU A 165 -10.22 -16.85 34.19
N ASP A 166 -10.75 -15.66 33.95
CA ASP A 166 -12.18 -15.37 33.88
C ASP A 166 -12.74 -15.53 32.45
N GLU A 167 -14.05 -15.76 32.33
CA GLU A 167 -14.78 -15.68 31.06
C GLU A 167 -15.65 -14.42 31.00
N LEU A 168 -15.77 -13.83 29.81
CA LEU A 168 -16.64 -12.68 29.59
C LEU A 168 -18.09 -13.16 29.51
N SER A 169 -18.96 -12.62 30.37
CA SER A 169 -20.40 -12.92 30.31
C SER A 169 -21.16 -11.89 29.48
N ILE A 170 -21.82 -12.33 28.41
CA ILE A 170 -22.70 -11.48 27.59
C ILE A 170 -24.15 -11.79 27.95
N SER A 171 -24.78 -10.88 28.68
CA SER A 171 -26.15 -11.05 29.17
C SER A 171 -26.89 -9.71 29.29
N GLY A 172 -28.22 -9.77 29.15
CA GLY A 172 -29.10 -8.60 29.08
C GLY A 172 -30.04 -8.69 27.87
N GLU A 173 -31.14 -7.95 27.91
CA GLU A 173 -32.00 -7.79 26.74
C GLU A 173 -31.21 -7.08 25.63
N SER A 174 -31.48 -7.47 24.37
CA SER A 174 -31.11 -6.59 23.25
C SER A 174 -31.72 -5.24 23.58
N LEU A 175 -31.06 -4.12 23.28
CA LEU A 175 -31.87 -2.96 22.92
C LEU A 175 -32.75 -3.44 21.78
N LYS A 176 -34.01 -3.77 22.10
CA LYS A 176 -35.03 -3.91 21.09
C LYS A 176 -35.14 -2.50 20.57
N GLU A 177 -34.83 -2.32 19.31
CA GLU A 177 -35.32 -1.18 18.57
C GLU A 177 -36.83 -1.26 18.70
N GLU A 178 -37.37 -0.49 19.64
CA GLU A 178 -38.78 -0.52 20.00
C GLU A 178 -39.53 0.01 18.77
N LEU A 179 -40.32 -0.84 18.11
CA LEU A 179 -41.24 -0.40 17.07
C LEU A 179 -42.28 0.53 17.72
N ILE A 180 -41.98 1.81 17.78
CA ILE A 180 -42.96 2.86 18.08
C ILE A 180 -43.75 3.11 16.79
N PRO A 181 -45.09 2.97 16.79
CA PRO A 181 -45.92 3.32 15.64
C PRO A 181 -45.82 4.83 15.36
N ASP A 182 -45.38 5.19 14.15
CA ASP A 182 -45.49 6.49 13.49
C ASP A 182 -45.62 7.72 14.42
N ALA A 183 -44.55 8.00 15.15
CA ALA A 183 -44.26 9.38 15.56
C ALA A 183 -43.54 10.08 14.39
N PRO A 184 -43.74 11.40 14.17
CA PRO A 184 -43.11 12.10 13.06
C PRO A 184 -41.60 11.94 13.17
N VAL A 185 -40.99 11.44 12.10
CA VAL A 185 -39.54 11.20 11.93
C VAL A 185 -38.73 12.19 12.77
N PRO A 186 -38.15 11.77 13.92
CA PRO A 186 -37.04 12.50 14.48
C PRO A 186 -35.93 12.35 13.44
N GLY A 187 -35.47 13.48 12.90
CA GLY A 187 -34.39 13.52 11.93
C GLY A 187 -33.22 12.66 12.39
N GLU A 188 -32.48 12.12 11.40
CA GLU A 188 -31.21 11.42 11.58
C GLU A 188 -30.51 11.88 12.86
N PHE A 189 -30.36 11.00 13.84
CA PHE A 189 -29.43 11.23 14.93
C PHE A 189 -28.05 11.29 14.29
N GLU A 190 -27.63 12.50 13.89
CA GLU A 190 -26.24 12.81 13.62
C GLU A 190 -25.46 12.40 14.88
N GLU A 191 -24.57 11.42 14.77
CA GLU A 191 -23.51 11.23 15.77
C GLU A 191 -22.74 12.56 15.86
N THR A 192 -23.07 13.39 16.86
CA THR A 192 -22.41 14.67 17.05
C THR A 192 -20.94 14.42 17.39
N LYS A 193 -20.05 14.62 16.42
CA LYS A 193 -18.59 14.54 16.64
C LYS A 193 -18.20 15.49 17.79
N PRO A 194 -17.37 15.07 18.76
CA PRO A 194 -17.00 15.91 19.90
C PRO A 194 -16.21 17.15 19.46
N PHE A 195 -16.20 18.18 20.30
CA PHE A 195 -15.41 19.42 20.13
C PHE A 195 -15.75 20.30 18.93
N GLN A 196 -17.01 20.31 18.46
CA GLN A 196 -17.45 21.14 17.31
C GLN A 196 -17.09 22.64 17.41
N TRP A 197 -17.00 23.19 18.62
CA TRP A 197 -16.62 24.59 18.82
C TRP A 197 -15.21 24.93 18.29
N ILE A 198 -14.33 23.95 18.09
CA ILE A 198 -12.97 24.20 17.57
C ILE A 198 -13.00 24.86 16.19
N TYR A 199 -14.08 24.65 15.41
CA TYR A 199 -14.26 25.28 14.09
C TYR A 199 -14.70 26.74 14.15
N GLU A 200 -15.12 27.24 15.32
CA GLU A 200 -15.60 28.62 15.46
C GLU A 200 -14.46 29.61 15.24
N GLY A 201 -14.68 30.57 14.33
CA GLY A 201 -13.68 31.58 13.97
C GLY A 201 -12.66 31.15 12.92
N CYS A 202 -12.71 29.91 12.42
CA CYS A 202 -11.86 29.48 11.31
C CYS A 202 -11.99 30.39 10.09
N TYR A 203 -10.84 30.82 9.56
CA TYR A 203 -10.70 31.71 8.41
C TYR A 203 -11.28 33.11 8.59
N LYS A 204 -11.59 33.50 9.83
CA LYS A 204 -12.09 34.83 10.19
C LYS A 204 -11.23 35.46 11.28
N THR A 205 -11.07 34.74 12.38
CA THR A 205 -10.33 35.20 13.57
C THR A 205 -9.15 34.30 13.90
N LYS A 206 -9.12 33.08 13.37
CA LYS A 206 -8.01 32.13 13.52
C LYS A 206 -7.75 31.35 12.23
N GLY A 207 -6.49 30.97 12.00
CA GLY A 207 -6.11 30.07 10.93
C GLY A 207 -6.49 28.63 11.29
N CYS A 208 -6.91 27.85 10.30
CA CYS A 208 -7.35 26.47 10.50
C CYS A 208 -6.82 25.56 9.40
N PHE A 209 -6.29 24.41 9.80
CA PHE A 209 -5.77 23.42 8.89
C PHE A 209 -6.15 22.02 9.37
N GLY A 210 -6.70 21.20 8.49
CA GLY A 210 -7.18 19.87 8.84
C GLY A 210 -7.32 18.96 7.64
N GLY A 211 -7.60 17.69 7.91
CA GLY A 211 -7.82 16.69 6.86
C GLY A 211 -8.47 15.40 7.41
N PRO A 212 -8.57 14.35 6.59
CA PRO A 212 -7.90 14.17 5.29
C PRO A 212 -8.61 14.80 4.08
N ALA A 213 -9.92 15.09 4.16
CA ALA A 213 -10.63 15.80 3.09
C ALA A 213 -10.22 17.28 3.06
N ALA A 214 -9.96 17.82 1.86
CA ALA A 214 -9.44 19.19 1.71
C ALA A 214 -10.43 20.27 2.18
N ASP A 215 -11.73 20.00 2.12
CA ASP A 215 -12.82 20.87 2.51
C ASP A 215 -13.36 20.57 3.92
N CYS A 216 -12.69 19.70 4.68
CA CYS A 216 -13.21 19.19 5.95
C CYS A 216 -13.43 20.29 7.01
N VAL A 217 -12.67 21.39 6.93
CA VAL A 217 -12.78 22.51 7.87
C VAL A 217 -14.07 23.27 7.63
N ARG A 218 -14.44 23.49 6.36
CA ARG A 218 -15.72 24.13 5.98
C ARG A 218 -16.91 23.24 6.36
N ASN A 219 -16.75 21.94 6.15
CA ASN A 219 -17.78 20.94 6.46
C ASN A 219 -17.79 20.50 7.93
N LYS A 220 -16.90 21.05 8.78
CA LYS A 220 -16.76 20.75 10.21
C LYS A 220 -16.63 19.26 10.54
N ASN A 221 -15.98 18.51 9.66
CA ASN A 221 -15.95 17.04 9.73
C ASN A 221 -14.54 16.45 9.70
N CYS A 222 -13.49 17.26 9.88
CA CYS A 222 -12.11 16.79 9.90
C CYS A 222 -11.86 15.67 10.93
N LEU A 223 -11.03 14.71 10.56
CA LEU A 223 -10.53 13.71 11.49
C LEU A 223 -9.39 14.26 12.36
N GLN A 224 -8.63 15.20 11.82
CA GLN A 224 -7.58 15.95 12.51
C GLN A 224 -7.65 17.43 12.12
N LEU A 225 -7.44 18.31 13.09
CA LEU A 225 -7.47 19.75 12.92
C LEU A 225 -6.43 20.39 13.85
N VAL A 226 -5.73 21.41 13.34
CA VAL A 226 -5.07 22.43 14.14
C VAL A 226 -5.70 23.78 13.83
N THR A 227 -5.86 24.59 14.87
CA THR A 227 -6.21 26.00 14.73
C THR A 227 -5.18 26.85 15.45
N TYR A 228 -4.90 28.02 14.93
CA TYR A 228 -3.90 28.92 15.49
C TYR A 228 -4.33 30.38 15.36
N ALA A 229 -4.04 31.17 16.39
CA ALA A 229 -4.33 32.60 16.42
C ALA A 229 -3.20 33.36 17.12
N TYR A 230 -2.92 34.57 16.67
CA TYR A 230 -1.96 35.45 17.33
C TYR A 230 -2.70 36.50 18.16
N ASN A 231 -2.43 36.56 19.47
CA ASN A 231 -3.09 37.47 20.40
C ASN A 231 -2.25 38.72 20.74
N ASN A 232 -1.35 39.14 19.81
CA ASN A 232 -0.40 40.25 19.97
C ASN A 232 0.71 40.05 21.02
N SER A 233 0.78 38.89 21.66
CA SER A 233 1.87 38.55 22.60
C SER A 233 2.36 37.13 22.41
N ASN A 234 1.44 36.18 22.27
CA ASN A 234 1.72 34.76 22.05
C ASN A 234 0.80 34.18 20.98
N PHE A 235 1.06 32.93 20.60
CA PHE A 235 0.21 32.17 19.69
C PHE A 235 -0.63 31.17 20.45
N ASP A 236 -1.93 31.20 20.26
CA ASP A 236 -2.85 30.21 20.81
C ASP A 236 -3.07 29.10 19.80
N PHE A 237 -2.78 27.87 20.18
CA PHE A 237 -2.97 26.67 19.36
C PHE A 237 -4.02 25.76 19.99
N GLU A 238 -4.86 25.19 19.13
CA GLU A 238 -5.79 24.12 19.50
C GLU A 238 -5.63 22.97 18.51
N LEU A 239 -5.60 21.74 19.01
CA LEU A 239 -5.58 20.55 18.18
C LEU A 239 -6.73 19.62 18.57
N MET A 240 -7.32 19.00 17.56
CA MET A 240 -8.31 17.93 17.70
C MET A 240 -7.93 16.78 16.78
N GLY A 241 -8.09 15.54 17.25
CA GLY A 241 -7.83 14.38 16.42
C GLY A 241 -8.47 13.10 16.92
N SER A 242 -9.02 12.30 16.01
CA SER A 242 -9.56 10.96 16.28
C SER A 242 -8.42 9.96 16.54
N THR A 243 -8.02 9.79 17.80
CA THR A 243 -6.95 8.88 18.22
C THR A 243 -7.04 8.56 19.70
N THR A 244 -6.58 7.39 20.11
CA THR A 244 -6.51 6.95 21.52
C THR A 244 -5.13 7.13 22.14
N GLY A 245 -4.13 7.50 21.34
CA GLY A 245 -2.73 7.61 21.76
C GLY A 245 -2.23 9.04 21.84
N TRP A 246 -1.67 9.55 20.74
CA TRP A 246 -1.13 10.89 20.65
C TRP A 246 -1.52 11.56 19.32
N LEU A 247 -1.54 12.88 19.34
CA LEU A 247 -1.77 13.81 18.23
C LEU A 247 -0.67 14.86 18.24
N SER A 248 -0.21 15.35 17.09
CA SER A 248 0.82 16.39 17.02
C SER A 248 0.62 17.34 15.85
N VAL A 249 1.10 18.57 16.04
CA VAL A 249 1.40 19.51 14.95
C VAL A 249 2.91 19.70 14.85
N GLY A 250 3.45 19.60 13.64
CA GLY A 250 4.84 19.88 13.30
C GLY A 250 4.97 21.11 12.41
N PHE A 251 6.05 21.87 12.59
CA PHE A 251 6.37 23.07 11.83
C PHE A 251 7.67 22.88 11.08
N SER A 252 7.60 22.81 9.75
CA SER A 252 8.77 22.53 8.93
C SER A 252 9.01 23.56 7.83
N LEU A 253 10.28 23.78 7.50
CA LEU A 253 10.67 24.66 6.38
C LEU A 253 10.62 23.93 5.03
N ASP A 254 10.43 22.62 5.01
CA ASP A 254 10.30 21.82 3.80
C ASP A 254 9.21 20.74 3.95
N HIS A 255 9.12 19.82 3.00
CA HIS A 255 8.17 18.70 3.03
C HIS A 255 8.72 17.47 3.77
N LEU A 256 9.78 17.62 4.56
CA LEU A 256 10.52 16.56 5.22
C LEU A 256 10.67 16.92 6.70
N MET A 257 9.86 16.31 7.58
CA MET A 257 9.93 16.47 9.04
C MET A 257 11.22 15.88 9.67
N GLY A 258 12.38 16.41 9.32
CA GLY A 258 13.72 15.90 9.63
C GLY A 258 14.61 16.82 10.45
N SER A 259 14.26 18.11 10.63
CA SER A 259 14.98 19.05 11.49
C SER A 259 13.99 20.07 12.05
N ASP A 260 12.92 19.59 12.67
CA ASP A 260 11.69 20.35 12.85
C ASP A 260 11.09 20.17 14.24
N LEU A 261 10.46 21.24 14.73
CA LEU A 261 9.75 21.24 16.00
C LEU A 261 8.37 20.61 15.82
N ALA A 262 7.98 19.75 16.75
CA ALA A 262 6.63 19.23 16.83
C ALA A 262 6.10 19.29 18.27
N THR A 263 4.89 19.82 18.41
CA THR A 263 4.17 19.83 19.68
C THR A 263 3.20 18.66 19.72
N VAL A 264 3.29 17.85 20.77
CA VAL A 264 2.58 16.58 20.91
C VAL A 264 1.60 16.64 22.06
N CYS A 265 0.36 16.21 21.82
CA CYS A 265 -0.68 15.96 22.79
C CYS A 265 -0.87 14.45 22.95
N ALA A 266 -0.43 13.91 24.07
CA ALA A 266 -0.42 12.47 24.34
C ALA A 266 -1.35 12.11 25.49
N ARG A 267 -2.19 11.09 25.28
CA ARG A 267 -3.08 10.53 26.30
C ARG A 267 -2.33 9.56 27.21
N ASN A 268 -2.37 9.82 28.50
CA ASN A 268 -2.04 8.84 29.52
C ASN A 268 -3.09 7.73 29.50
N GLN A 269 -2.66 6.50 29.21
CA GLN A 269 -3.57 5.36 29.04
C GLN A 269 -4.21 4.90 30.35
N SER A 270 -3.65 5.30 31.51
CA SER A 270 -4.12 4.85 32.83
C SER A 270 -5.25 5.72 33.39
N ASN A 271 -5.22 7.03 33.11
CA ASN A 271 -6.17 7.99 33.68
C ASN A 271 -6.81 8.94 32.65
N SER A 272 -6.57 8.70 31.36
CA SER A 272 -7.06 9.50 30.23
C SER A 272 -6.66 10.98 30.23
N ARG A 273 -5.73 11.42 31.10
CA ARG A 273 -5.23 12.81 31.09
C ARG A 273 -4.37 13.04 29.85
N ILE A 274 -4.52 14.22 29.24
CA ILE A 274 -3.70 14.64 28.10
C ILE A 274 -2.48 15.42 28.60
N SER A 275 -1.29 15.05 28.14
CA SER A 275 -0.05 15.78 28.36
C SER A 275 0.39 16.44 27.07
N VAL A 276 0.75 17.72 27.12
CA VAL A 276 1.28 18.46 25.98
C VAL A 276 2.74 18.77 26.20
N PHE A 277 3.59 18.49 25.22
CA PHE A 277 5.03 18.72 25.29
C PHE A 277 5.67 18.89 23.91
N GLN A 278 6.85 19.51 23.88
CA GLN A 278 7.65 19.72 22.68
C GLN A 278 8.57 18.53 22.38
N THR A 279 8.73 18.29 21.08
CA THR A 279 9.65 17.29 20.53
C THR A 279 10.39 17.86 19.33
N TRP A 280 11.57 17.32 19.05
CA TRP A 280 12.39 17.65 17.90
C TRP A 280 12.57 16.44 17.01
N ASN A 281 12.38 16.64 15.71
CA ASN A 281 12.65 15.63 14.71
C ASN A 281 14.08 15.78 14.18
N GLU A 282 14.81 14.67 14.14
CA GLU A 282 16.15 14.57 13.55
C GLU A 282 16.17 13.38 12.55
N GLY A 283 16.15 13.70 11.26
CA GLY A 283 15.94 12.79 10.15
C GLY A 283 14.61 12.04 10.23
N LYS A 284 14.63 10.81 10.75
CA LYS A 284 13.43 9.95 10.95
C LYS A 284 13.20 9.59 12.42
N ARG A 285 13.96 10.21 13.32
CA ARG A 285 13.87 9.99 14.77
C ARG A 285 13.22 11.20 15.40
N ASN A 286 12.36 10.95 16.38
CA ASN A 286 11.77 11.99 17.20
C ASN A 286 12.38 11.89 18.61
N LYS A 287 12.70 13.03 19.21
CA LYS A 287 13.23 13.14 20.57
C LYS A 287 12.40 14.16 21.35
N VAL A 288 12.04 13.82 22.57
CA VAL A 288 11.42 14.77 23.50
C VAL A 288 12.48 15.80 23.91
N LEU A 289 12.13 17.09 23.92
CA LEU A 289 13.07 18.13 24.35
C LEU A 289 13.39 18.00 25.86
N PRO A 290 14.62 18.35 26.30
CA PRO A 290 14.97 18.33 27.72
C PRO A 290 14.05 19.20 28.56
N ASP A 291 13.74 20.40 28.08
CA ASP A 291 12.61 21.18 28.55
C ASP A 291 11.38 20.86 27.71
N MET A 292 10.53 19.98 28.25
CA MET A 292 9.31 19.51 27.61
C MET A 292 8.29 20.62 27.36
N LYS A 293 8.35 21.72 28.13
CA LYS A 293 7.42 22.85 28.03
C LYS A 293 8.09 24.09 27.44
N LEU A 294 9.23 23.93 26.76
CA LEU A 294 9.95 25.04 26.15
C LEU A 294 9.03 25.88 25.26
N GLY A 295 8.85 27.15 25.62
CA GLY A 295 7.97 28.08 24.92
C GLY A 295 6.47 27.80 25.06
N LEU A 296 6.04 26.85 25.90
CA LEU A 296 4.63 26.48 26.11
C LEU A 296 4.09 27.03 27.43
N SER A 297 2.90 27.63 27.39
CA SER A 297 2.10 28.06 28.53
C SER A 297 0.62 27.68 28.37
N GLU A 298 -0.18 27.85 29.43
CA GLU A 298 -1.65 27.66 29.41
C GLU A 298 -2.14 26.32 28.84
N VAL A 299 -1.36 25.27 29.07
CA VAL A 299 -1.62 23.92 28.54
C VAL A 299 -2.90 23.33 29.16
N TYR A 300 -3.79 22.86 28.30
CA TYR A 300 -4.99 22.12 28.67
C TYR A 300 -5.26 21.00 27.66
N GLY A 301 -5.87 19.91 28.11
CA GLY A 301 -6.31 18.86 27.20
C GLY A 301 -7.37 17.95 27.79
N LYS A 302 -8.21 17.42 26.91
CA LYS A 302 -9.37 16.58 27.22
C LYS A 302 -9.41 15.41 26.24
N TYR A 303 -9.91 14.28 26.72
CA TYR A 303 -10.20 13.10 25.91
C TYR A 303 -11.66 12.73 26.06
N GLU A 304 -12.37 12.59 24.94
CA GLU A 304 -13.80 12.32 24.88
C GLU A 304 -14.13 11.60 23.57
N ASP A 305 -14.95 10.55 23.60
CA ASP A 305 -15.43 9.82 22.42
C ASP A 305 -14.36 9.42 21.39
N ASN A 306 -13.19 8.98 21.85
CA ASN A 306 -12.02 8.64 21.03
C ASN A 306 -11.32 9.82 20.32
N TYR A 307 -11.62 11.04 20.73
CA TYR A 307 -10.92 12.24 20.28
C TYR A 307 -10.02 12.79 21.39
N ILE A 308 -8.80 13.18 20.99
CA ILE A 308 -7.93 14.03 21.80
C ILE A 308 -8.19 15.48 21.40
N TYR A 309 -8.46 16.33 22.38
CA TYR A 309 -8.41 17.78 22.25
C TYR A 309 -7.32 18.32 23.17
N CYS A 310 -6.53 19.26 22.68
CA CYS A 310 -5.59 20.02 23.49
C CYS A 310 -5.51 21.47 23.03
N ARG A 311 -5.24 22.37 23.98
CA ARG A 311 -4.90 23.76 23.70
C ARG A 311 -3.65 24.15 24.48
N TYR A 312 -2.89 25.08 23.92
CA TYR A 312 -1.72 25.66 24.56
C TYR A 312 -1.41 27.00 23.94
N THR A 313 -0.73 27.84 24.71
CA THR A 313 -0.16 29.08 24.23
C THR A 313 1.34 28.88 23.99
N SER A 314 1.85 29.45 22.91
CA SER A 314 3.24 29.32 22.49
C SER A 314 3.90 30.69 22.37
N SER A 315 5.12 30.80 22.87
CA SER A 315 5.94 32.00 22.65
C SER A 315 6.19 32.23 21.15
N PRO A 316 6.29 33.50 20.69
CA PRO A 316 6.53 33.80 19.28
C PRO A 316 7.85 33.28 18.71
N VAL A 317 8.85 33.12 19.59
CA VAL A 317 10.17 32.59 19.25
C VAL A 317 10.54 31.49 20.25
N ILE A 318 10.94 30.33 19.73
CA ILE A 318 11.39 29.17 20.51
C ILE A 318 12.83 28.86 20.10
N THR A 319 13.77 29.05 21.02
CA THR A 319 15.19 28.76 20.80
C THR A 319 15.54 27.40 21.39
N ILE A 320 15.86 26.44 20.52
CA ILE A 320 16.06 25.03 20.90
C ILE A 320 17.54 24.76 21.15
N SER A 321 18.40 25.31 20.29
CA SER A 321 19.86 25.26 20.41
C SER A 321 20.48 26.54 19.82
N ASN A 322 21.80 26.69 19.90
CA ASN A 322 22.51 27.85 19.35
C ASN A 322 22.34 28.03 17.82
N ALA A 323 21.92 26.98 17.10
CA ALA A 323 21.72 27.00 15.65
C ALA A 323 20.26 26.76 15.22
N GLU A 324 19.39 26.27 16.11
CA GLU A 324 18.02 25.87 15.78
C GLU A 324 17.02 26.72 16.59
N SER A 325 16.19 27.48 15.87
CA SER A 325 15.10 28.25 16.45
C SER A 325 13.90 28.27 15.52
N ILE A 326 12.71 28.35 16.13
CA ILE A 326 11.44 28.57 15.43
C ILE A 326 11.00 30.00 15.71
N ASN A 327 10.64 30.74 14.67
CA ASN A 327 10.13 32.10 14.76
C ASN A 327 8.82 32.21 14.00
N PHE A 328 7.72 32.20 14.73
CA PHE A 328 6.37 32.21 14.19
C PHE A 328 5.93 33.56 13.61
N LEU A 329 6.64 34.66 13.92
CA LEU A 329 6.31 36.00 13.41
C LEU A 329 6.90 36.25 12.02
N ASN A 330 8.14 35.79 11.79
CA ASN A 330 8.91 36.17 10.61
C ASN A 330 9.04 35.04 9.57
N ASN A 331 8.77 33.79 9.96
CA ASN A 331 8.89 32.64 9.06
C ASN A 331 7.53 32.05 8.73
N THR A 332 7.47 31.36 7.60
CA THR A 332 6.35 30.50 7.21
C THR A 332 6.78 29.04 7.35
N TYR A 333 5.84 28.14 7.58
CA TYR A 333 6.10 26.72 7.81
C TYR A 333 5.06 25.84 7.12
N TYR A 334 5.48 24.70 6.58
CA TYR A 334 4.56 23.61 6.31
C TYR A 334 4.03 23.06 7.64
N LEU A 335 2.71 22.91 7.72
CA LEU A 335 2.05 22.33 8.89
C LEU A 335 1.88 20.83 8.67
N PHE A 336 2.37 20.04 9.62
CA PHE A 336 2.24 18.59 9.62
C PHE A 336 1.31 18.16 10.74
N LEU A 337 0.19 17.52 10.41
CA LEU A 337 -0.66 16.86 11.39
C LEU A 337 -0.39 15.37 11.37
N ALA A 338 -0.01 14.83 12.52
CA ALA A 338 0.23 13.41 12.69
C ALA A 338 -0.43 12.91 13.96
N HIS A 339 -0.79 11.64 13.96
CA HIS A 339 -1.30 10.95 15.14
C HIS A 339 -0.75 9.54 15.18
N GLY A 340 -0.76 8.94 16.36
CA GLY A 340 -0.39 7.55 16.52
C GLY A 340 -0.76 7.03 17.90
N ILE A 341 -0.24 5.85 18.22
CA ILE A 341 -0.42 5.25 19.55
C ILE A 341 0.76 5.49 20.47
N MET A 342 0.50 5.34 21.76
CA MET A 342 1.54 5.25 22.77
C MET A 342 2.18 3.85 22.77
N ALA A 343 3.49 3.78 22.96
CA ALA A 343 4.22 2.54 23.20
C ALA A 343 4.34 2.21 24.71
N SER A 344 3.95 3.13 25.60
CA SER A 344 3.86 2.95 27.04
C SER A 344 2.58 3.57 27.60
N ALA A 345 2.14 3.15 28.79
CA ALA A 345 0.93 3.66 29.43
C ALA A 345 1.03 5.14 29.84
N THR A 346 2.25 5.66 30.05
CA THR A 346 2.49 7.02 30.56
C THR A 346 3.39 7.84 29.60
N PRO A 347 2.93 8.99 29.08
CA PRO A 347 3.80 9.93 28.37
C PRO A 347 4.84 10.54 29.32
N PRO A 348 5.94 11.14 28.81
CA PRO A 348 6.28 11.37 27.40
C PRO A 348 7.14 10.25 26.77
N VAL A 349 7.50 9.24 27.56
CA VAL A 349 8.47 8.22 27.18
C VAL A 349 7.77 7.12 26.38
N ALA A 350 8.05 7.10 25.07
CA ALA A 350 7.58 6.14 24.07
C ALA A 350 6.31 6.55 23.28
N LEU A 351 6.43 7.62 22.48
CA LEU A 351 5.54 7.81 21.33
C LEU A 351 5.88 6.76 20.27
N ARG A 352 4.89 6.00 19.82
CA ARG A 352 5.12 5.08 18.70
C ARG A 352 5.00 5.87 17.40
N LYS A 353 5.84 5.51 16.41
CA LYS A 353 5.80 6.12 15.08
C LYS A 353 4.39 6.04 14.48
N HIS A 354 3.90 7.16 13.96
CA HIS A 354 2.64 7.22 13.22
C HIS A 354 2.68 6.27 12.00
N ARG A 355 1.59 5.54 11.75
CA ARG A 355 1.48 4.58 10.63
C ARG A 355 1.04 5.26 9.34
N LYS A 356 0.11 6.22 9.45
CA LYS A 356 -0.41 6.99 8.31
C LYS A 356 0.54 8.13 7.97
N GLN A 357 0.53 8.55 6.70
CA GLN A 357 1.27 9.76 6.32
C GLN A 357 0.65 10.96 7.04
N PRO A 358 1.48 11.88 7.57
CA PRO A 358 0.97 13.11 8.12
C PRO A 358 0.17 13.88 7.06
N ILE A 359 -0.86 14.59 7.48
CA ILE A 359 -1.55 15.55 6.64
C ILE A 359 -0.64 16.79 6.58
N VAL A 360 -0.25 17.18 5.37
CA VAL A 360 0.70 18.28 5.14
C VAL A 360 0.01 19.41 4.39
N SER A 361 0.23 20.65 4.82
CA SER A 361 -0.30 21.82 4.12
C SER A 361 0.26 21.89 2.70
N ALA A 362 -0.56 22.37 1.75
CA ALA A 362 -0.18 22.49 0.35
C ALA A 362 0.92 23.53 0.14
N THR A 363 0.90 24.59 0.95
CA THR A 363 1.85 25.70 0.95
C THR A 363 2.38 25.94 2.36
N MET A 364 3.49 26.68 2.44
CA MET A 364 3.98 27.19 3.72
C MET A 364 2.97 28.20 4.26
N ALA A 365 2.64 28.07 5.53
CA ALA A 365 1.71 28.90 6.25
C ALA A 365 2.43 29.90 7.12
N SER A 366 2.01 31.15 7.09
CA SER A 366 2.29 32.06 8.20
C SER A 366 1.29 31.76 9.31
N VAL A 367 1.76 31.42 10.52
CA VAL A 367 0.85 31.19 11.65
C VAL A 367 0.26 32.49 12.21
N THR A 368 0.60 33.64 11.62
CA THR A 368 -0.08 34.94 11.84
C THR A 368 -1.22 35.19 10.86
N SER A 369 -1.31 34.44 9.75
CA SER A 369 -2.37 34.63 8.75
C SER A 369 -3.58 33.75 9.04
N VAL A 370 -4.76 34.24 8.68
CA VAL A 370 -6.03 33.50 8.77
C VAL A 370 -6.45 32.91 7.42
N GLU A 371 -5.54 32.86 6.46
CA GLU A 371 -5.81 32.37 5.10
C GLU A 371 -6.09 30.87 5.09
N GLU A 372 -6.87 30.43 4.11
CA GLU A 372 -7.20 29.02 3.92
C GLU A 372 -5.99 28.26 3.37
N LEU A 373 -5.58 27.22 4.09
CA LEU A 373 -4.50 26.32 3.69
C LEU A 373 -5.09 25.04 3.10
N GLY A 374 -4.83 24.79 1.83
CA GLY A 374 -5.18 23.52 1.19
C GLY A 374 -4.30 22.35 1.66
N VAL A 375 -4.67 21.12 1.30
CA VAL A 375 -3.87 19.90 1.52
C VAL A 375 -2.99 19.63 0.28
N ALA A 376 -1.74 19.19 0.47
CA ALA A 376 -0.82 18.92 -0.64
C ALA A 376 -1.38 17.86 -1.62
N SER A 377 -1.38 18.18 -2.92
CA SER A 377 -1.98 17.34 -3.96
C SER A 377 -1.17 16.08 -4.26
N THR A 378 -1.85 14.94 -4.40
CA THR A 378 -1.28 13.67 -4.88
C THR A 378 -1.46 13.45 -6.38
N ALA A 379 -1.96 14.45 -7.11
CA ALA A 379 -2.35 14.32 -8.53
C ALA A 379 -1.18 13.88 -9.44
N LEU A 380 0.02 14.45 -9.25
CA LEU A 380 1.19 14.05 -10.06
C LEU A 380 1.66 12.63 -9.73
N VAL A 381 1.49 12.17 -8.48
CA VAL A 381 1.78 10.77 -8.10
C VAL A 381 0.84 9.81 -8.84
N LYS A 382 -0.45 10.15 -8.92
CA LYS A 382 -1.44 9.38 -9.67
C LYS A 382 -1.15 9.40 -11.16
N LEU A 383 -0.84 10.57 -11.72
CA LEU A 383 -0.48 10.71 -13.13
C LEU A 383 0.73 9.86 -13.49
N HIS A 384 1.78 9.88 -12.67
CA HIS A 384 2.95 9.00 -12.82
C HIS A 384 2.52 7.53 -12.88
N GLY A 385 1.71 7.06 -11.91
CA GLY A 385 1.23 5.68 -11.89
C GLY A 385 0.45 5.29 -13.15
N CYS A 386 -0.47 6.15 -13.59
CA CYS A 386 -1.26 5.91 -14.80
C CYS A 386 -0.39 5.81 -16.06
N LEU A 387 0.57 6.73 -16.23
CA LEU A 387 1.50 6.71 -17.36
C LEU A 387 2.34 5.42 -17.38
N MET A 388 2.84 4.98 -16.22
CA MET A 388 3.63 3.74 -16.12
C MET A 388 2.81 2.49 -16.44
N VAL A 389 1.56 2.41 -16.00
CA VAL A 389 0.66 1.30 -16.36
C VAL A 389 0.40 1.27 -17.87
N ILE A 390 0.05 2.40 -18.47
CA ILE A 390 -0.23 2.46 -19.91
C ILE A 390 1.02 2.06 -20.73
N ALA A 391 2.20 2.53 -20.33
CA ALA A 391 3.46 2.23 -21.00
C ALA A 391 3.83 0.73 -20.90
N TRP A 392 3.87 0.18 -19.69
CA TRP A 392 4.46 -1.15 -19.45
C TRP A 392 3.45 -2.29 -19.56
N ILE A 393 2.24 -2.11 -19.02
CA ILE A 393 1.17 -3.11 -19.11
C ILE A 393 0.54 -3.07 -20.49
N GLY A 394 0.32 -1.89 -21.07
CA GLY A 394 -0.27 -1.75 -22.39
C GLY A 394 0.71 -1.89 -23.53
N THR A 395 1.47 -0.82 -23.80
CA THR A 395 2.17 -0.68 -25.08
C THR A 395 3.31 -1.69 -25.25
N VAL A 396 4.13 -1.94 -24.22
CA VAL A 396 5.23 -2.93 -24.29
C VAL A 396 4.71 -4.35 -24.43
N SER A 397 3.69 -4.73 -23.66
CA SER A 397 3.10 -6.06 -23.68
C SER A 397 2.59 -6.44 -25.08
N VAL A 398 1.93 -5.51 -25.79
CA VAL A 398 1.47 -5.71 -27.17
C VAL A 398 2.65 -5.69 -28.15
N ALA A 399 3.64 -4.81 -27.95
CA ALA A 399 4.80 -4.73 -28.82
C ALA A 399 5.67 -5.99 -28.81
N ILE A 400 5.86 -6.62 -27.64
CA ILE A 400 6.57 -7.90 -27.50
C ILE A 400 5.77 -9.03 -28.17
N PHE A 401 4.46 -9.07 -27.94
CA PHE A 401 3.57 -10.07 -28.54
C PHE A 401 3.64 -10.04 -30.08
N LEU A 402 3.55 -8.84 -30.68
CA LEU A 402 3.71 -8.64 -32.12
C LEU A 402 5.09 -9.06 -32.63
N ALA A 403 6.16 -8.63 -31.97
CA ALA A 403 7.51 -8.97 -32.38
C ALA A 403 7.82 -10.47 -32.29
N ARG A 404 7.14 -11.22 -31.41
CA ARG A 404 7.37 -12.66 -31.26
C ARG A 404 6.59 -13.49 -32.28
N TYR A 405 5.30 -13.24 -32.44
CA TYR A 405 4.41 -14.18 -33.15
C TYR A 405 3.97 -13.74 -34.56
N PHE A 406 4.18 -12.48 -34.94
CA PHE A 406 3.60 -11.89 -36.17
C PHE A 406 4.64 -11.58 -37.26
N LYS A 407 5.87 -12.11 -37.15
CA LYS A 407 6.92 -11.92 -38.18
C LYS A 407 6.56 -12.51 -39.55
N GLN A 408 5.68 -13.51 -39.57
CA GLN A 408 5.21 -14.28 -40.74
C GLN A 408 3.69 -14.13 -40.94
N THR A 409 3.15 -12.96 -40.58
CA THR A 409 1.74 -12.60 -40.72
C THR A 409 1.68 -11.25 -41.39
N TRP A 410 0.77 -11.08 -42.35
CA TRP A 410 0.70 -9.93 -43.24
C TRP A 410 2.00 -9.73 -44.04
N THR A 411 2.56 -10.81 -44.60
CA THR A 411 3.78 -10.72 -45.44
C THR A 411 3.55 -10.01 -46.77
N GLU A 412 2.32 -10.05 -47.28
CA GLU A 412 1.90 -9.35 -48.50
C GLU A 412 1.73 -7.84 -48.31
N VAL A 413 1.49 -7.39 -47.07
CA VAL A 413 1.21 -5.99 -46.77
C VAL A 413 2.46 -5.34 -46.18
N VAL A 414 2.93 -4.27 -46.84
CA VAL A 414 4.05 -3.45 -46.33
C VAL A 414 3.55 -2.05 -45.99
N HIS A 415 3.87 -1.58 -44.78
CA HIS A 415 3.61 -0.20 -44.37
C HIS A 415 4.92 0.57 -44.40
N CYS A 416 4.98 1.65 -45.18
CA CYS A 416 6.18 2.49 -45.33
C CYS A 416 7.45 1.68 -45.69
N LYS A 417 7.34 0.74 -46.64
CA LYS A 417 8.43 -0.16 -47.07
C LYS A 417 8.98 -1.07 -45.96
N GLN A 418 8.24 -1.25 -44.86
CA GLN A 418 8.59 -2.11 -43.74
C GLN A 418 7.46 -3.12 -43.45
N LYS A 419 7.83 -4.27 -42.86
CA LYS A 419 6.87 -5.30 -42.45
C LYS A 419 5.93 -4.77 -41.37
N VAL A 420 4.64 -5.09 -41.44
CA VAL A 420 3.59 -4.57 -40.53
C VAL A 420 3.96 -4.72 -39.05
N TRP A 421 4.37 -5.92 -38.62
CA TRP A 421 4.74 -6.18 -37.24
C TRP A 421 5.87 -5.27 -36.74
N PHE A 422 6.81 -4.92 -37.62
CA PHE A 422 7.98 -4.11 -37.26
C PHE A 422 7.61 -2.65 -37.09
N THR A 423 6.73 -2.13 -37.96
CA THR A 423 6.19 -0.77 -37.85
C THR A 423 5.44 -0.59 -36.54
N TRP A 424 4.53 -1.51 -36.20
CA TRP A 424 3.78 -1.45 -34.93
C TRP A 424 4.65 -1.66 -33.70
N HIS A 425 5.55 -2.65 -33.73
CA HIS A 425 6.51 -2.86 -32.64
C HIS A 425 7.34 -1.61 -32.36
N ARG A 426 7.86 -0.95 -33.41
CA ARG A 426 8.63 0.28 -33.28
C ARG A 426 7.76 1.43 -32.73
N GLY A 427 6.56 1.63 -33.27
CA GLY A 427 5.66 2.70 -32.83
C GLY A 427 5.26 2.58 -31.36
N LEU A 428 4.86 1.38 -30.92
CA LEU A 428 4.46 1.12 -29.54
C LEU A 428 5.63 1.28 -28.55
N ASN A 429 6.86 0.89 -28.93
CA ASN A 429 8.03 1.08 -28.07
C ASN A 429 8.48 2.56 -28.01
N ILE A 430 8.35 3.33 -29.09
CA ILE A 430 8.59 4.78 -29.04
C ILE A 430 7.59 5.44 -28.08
N LEU A 431 6.30 5.09 -28.20
CA LEU A 431 5.28 5.60 -27.28
C LEU A 431 5.58 5.21 -25.82
N THR A 432 6.02 3.98 -25.57
CA THR A 432 6.45 3.53 -24.24
C THR A 432 7.54 4.42 -23.66
N VAL A 433 8.59 4.70 -24.44
CA VAL A 433 9.72 5.52 -23.97
C VAL A 433 9.26 6.94 -23.65
N LEU A 434 8.42 7.54 -24.50
CA LEU A 434 7.87 8.88 -24.27
C LEU A 434 7.04 8.93 -22.98
N LEU A 435 6.10 7.99 -22.79
CA LEU A 435 5.27 7.92 -21.58
C LEU A 435 6.12 7.67 -20.34
N THR A 436 7.16 6.84 -20.43
CA THR A 436 8.08 6.55 -19.34
C THR A 436 8.89 7.79 -18.96
N ILE A 437 9.42 8.54 -19.93
CA ILE A 437 10.16 9.79 -19.67
C ILE A 437 9.26 10.83 -19.00
N ILE A 438 8.04 11.04 -19.53
CA ILE A 438 7.08 12.00 -18.95
C ILE A 438 6.73 11.58 -17.52
N GLY A 439 6.35 10.32 -17.31
CA GLY A 439 6.03 9.81 -15.98
C GLY A 439 7.20 9.94 -15.01
N PHE A 440 8.44 9.70 -15.47
CA PHE A 440 9.64 9.84 -14.67
C PHE A 440 9.88 11.31 -14.26
N ILE A 441 9.75 12.26 -15.19
CA ILE A 441 9.90 13.69 -14.86
C ILE A 441 8.83 14.13 -13.85
N VAL A 442 7.56 13.75 -14.07
CA VAL A 442 6.43 14.12 -13.21
C VAL A 442 6.65 13.73 -11.75
N ILE A 443 7.16 12.53 -11.47
CA ILE A 443 7.37 12.09 -10.08
C ILE A 443 8.53 12.82 -9.40
N PHE A 444 9.59 13.16 -10.13
CA PHE A 444 10.70 13.94 -9.57
C PHE A 444 10.28 15.38 -9.26
N VAL A 445 9.46 15.99 -10.11
CA VAL A 445 8.86 17.31 -9.83
C VAL A 445 7.99 17.26 -8.58
N GLN A 446 7.14 16.24 -8.44
CA GLN A 446 6.28 16.09 -7.26
C GLN A 446 7.03 15.85 -5.95
N LEU A 447 8.22 15.26 -6.02
CA LEU A 447 9.03 14.96 -4.84
C LEU A 447 10.09 16.03 -4.54
N ASN A 448 10.32 16.99 -5.45
CA ASN A 448 11.40 17.98 -5.37
C ASN A 448 12.77 17.37 -5.03
N GLY A 449 13.03 16.13 -5.47
CA GLY A 449 14.25 15.40 -5.13
C GLY A 449 14.11 13.87 -5.13
N TRP A 450 15.16 13.20 -4.62
CA TRP A 450 15.21 11.74 -4.55
C TRP A 450 14.41 11.18 -3.37
N SER A 451 13.67 10.09 -3.61
CA SER A 451 12.83 9.46 -2.59
C SER A 451 13.65 8.75 -1.51
N GLN A 452 13.63 9.24 -0.27
CA GLN A 452 14.29 8.63 0.90
C GLN A 452 13.68 7.28 1.36
N ILE A 453 12.73 6.74 0.60
CA ILE A 453 12.06 5.45 0.86
C ILE A 453 12.86 4.29 0.24
N TRP A 454 13.83 4.56 -0.64
CA TRP A 454 14.63 3.55 -1.36
C TRP A 454 15.27 2.49 -0.45
N ALA A 455 15.59 2.83 0.80
CA ALA A 455 16.19 1.92 1.79
C ALA A 455 15.23 0.83 2.32
N VAL A 456 13.91 1.02 2.16
CA VAL A 456 12.88 0.09 2.66
C VAL A 456 11.94 -0.43 1.57
N ASN A 457 11.84 0.27 0.44
CA ASN A 457 11.06 -0.17 -0.71
C ASN A 457 11.92 -0.03 -1.98
N PRO A 458 12.12 -1.12 -2.75
CA PRO A 458 12.98 -1.11 -3.93
C PRO A 458 12.36 -0.40 -5.14
N HIS A 459 11.09 0.00 -5.11
CA HIS A 459 10.38 0.63 -6.23
C HIS A 459 11.16 1.77 -6.92
N PRO A 460 11.72 2.78 -6.22
CA PRO A 460 12.44 3.87 -6.89
C PRO A 460 13.70 3.41 -7.62
N ILE A 461 14.43 2.44 -7.05
CA ILE A 461 15.65 1.90 -7.64
C ILE A 461 15.30 1.06 -8.87
N LEU A 462 14.35 0.15 -8.73
CA LEU A 462 13.90 -0.70 -9.84
C LEU A 462 13.30 0.14 -10.97
N GLY A 463 12.57 1.22 -10.65
CA GLY A 463 12.05 2.18 -11.61
C GLY A 463 13.16 2.90 -12.39
N VAL A 464 14.21 3.39 -11.72
CA VAL A 464 15.37 4.02 -12.39
C VAL A 464 16.08 3.03 -13.31
N VAL A 465 16.37 1.82 -12.82
CA VAL A 465 17.02 0.78 -13.64
C VAL A 465 16.16 0.47 -14.87
N THR A 466 14.85 0.30 -14.68
CA THR A 466 13.90 0.04 -15.76
C THR A 466 13.87 1.17 -16.78
N THR A 467 13.86 2.43 -16.34
CA THR A 467 13.90 3.61 -17.23
C THR A 467 15.19 3.69 -18.04
N ILE A 468 16.35 3.39 -17.42
CA ILE A 468 17.64 3.33 -18.13
C ILE A 468 17.59 2.25 -19.21
N LEU A 469 17.13 1.04 -18.88
CA LEU A 469 17.00 -0.04 -19.86
C LEU A 469 16.03 0.33 -20.99
N ALA A 470 14.94 1.03 -20.70
CA ALA A 470 13.99 1.52 -21.69
C ALA A 470 14.62 2.51 -22.69
N ILE A 471 15.51 3.39 -22.22
CA ILE A 471 16.23 4.36 -23.07
C ILE A 471 17.35 3.67 -23.88
N LEU A 472 18.04 2.70 -23.28
CA LEU A 472 19.08 1.94 -23.98
C LEU A 472 18.53 1.11 -25.15
N GLN A 473 17.28 0.65 -25.06
CA GLN A 473 16.65 -0.18 -26.09
C GLN A 473 16.61 0.45 -27.48
N PRO A 474 16.06 1.68 -27.68
CA PRO A 474 16.13 2.39 -28.95
C PRO A 474 17.56 2.66 -29.43
N ILE A 475 18.49 2.97 -28.52
CA ILE A 475 19.90 3.22 -28.87
C ILE A 475 20.53 1.95 -29.45
N MET A 476 20.35 0.81 -28.77
CA MET A 476 20.78 -0.49 -29.30
C MET A 476 20.15 -0.76 -30.66
N ALA A 477 18.85 -0.49 -30.82
CA ALA A 477 18.13 -0.68 -32.07
C ALA A 477 18.64 0.23 -33.21
N ALA A 478 19.18 1.42 -32.91
CA ALA A 478 19.81 2.28 -33.91
C ALA A 478 21.13 1.69 -34.44
N PHE A 479 21.89 0.97 -33.60
CA PHE A 479 23.09 0.23 -34.00
C PHE A 479 22.79 -1.16 -34.59
N ARG A 480 21.54 -1.43 -34.98
CA ARG A 480 21.13 -2.70 -35.58
C ARG A 480 21.87 -2.94 -36.90
N CYS A 481 22.66 -4.01 -36.93
CA CYS A 481 23.40 -4.43 -38.11
C CYS A 481 22.52 -5.07 -39.21
N HIS A 482 23.02 -5.01 -40.46
CA HIS A 482 22.34 -5.56 -41.63
C HIS A 482 22.06 -7.08 -41.48
N PRO A 483 20.90 -7.61 -41.95
CA PRO A 483 20.51 -9.01 -41.78
C PRO A 483 21.55 -10.08 -42.16
N GLY A 484 22.45 -9.80 -43.10
CA GLY A 484 23.49 -10.74 -43.56
C GLY A 484 24.81 -10.70 -42.79
N THR A 485 24.93 -9.91 -41.71
CA THR A 485 26.21 -9.72 -41.00
C THR A 485 26.43 -10.74 -39.88
N PRO A 486 27.68 -11.18 -39.62
CA PRO A 486 27.99 -12.21 -38.61
C PRO A 486 27.69 -11.79 -37.17
N LYS A 487 27.68 -10.48 -36.87
CA LYS A 487 27.35 -9.94 -35.54
C LYS A 487 25.84 -9.82 -35.28
N ARG A 488 24.99 -10.13 -36.27
CA ARG A 488 23.52 -10.03 -36.13
C ARG A 488 22.91 -10.93 -35.04
N PRO A 489 23.36 -12.17 -34.83
CA PRO A 489 22.88 -12.99 -33.73
C PRO A 489 23.14 -12.37 -32.36
N ILE A 490 24.32 -11.75 -32.15
CA ILE A 490 24.69 -11.07 -30.89
C ILE A 490 23.72 -9.91 -30.62
N PHE A 491 23.50 -9.07 -31.63
CA PHE A 491 22.52 -7.98 -31.53
C PHE A 491 21.11 -8.49 -31.17
N ASN A 492 20.64 -9.54 -31.86
CA ASN A 492 19.30 -10.08 -31.62
C ASN A 492 19.15 -10.59 -30.18
N TRP A 493 20.16 -11.29 -29.65
CA TRP A 493 20.17 -11.77 -28.27
C TRP A 493 20.22 -10.63 -27.26
N ALA A 494 21.12 -9.66 -27.46
CA ALA A 494 21.22 -8.51 -26.56
C ALA A 494 19.93 -7.70 -26.53
N HIS A 495 19.37 -7.36 -27.69
CA HIS A 495 18.12 -6.61 -27.80
C HIS A 495 16.94 -7.37 -27.17
N PHE A 496 16.85 -8.69 -27.40
CA PHE A 496 15.85 -9.56 -26.79
C PHE A 496 15.97 -9.61 -25.25
N LEU A 497 17.17 -9.86 -24.73
CA LEU A 497 17.41 -10.01 -23.29
C LEU A 497 17.13 -8.72 -22.53
N VAL A 498 17.69 -7.60 -23.01
CA VAL A 498 17.49 -6.29 -22.37
C VAL A 498 16.01 -5.90 -22.43
N GLY A 499 15.27 -6.30 -23.49
CA GLY A 499 13.90 -5.85 -23.72
C GLY A 499 12.90 -6.58 -22.83
N ASN A 500 13.01 -7.91 -22.79
CA ASN A 500 12.19 -8.73 -21.89
C ASN A 500 12.61 -8.51 -20.43
N GLY A 501 13.89 -8.30 -20.15
CA GLY A 501 14.39 -7.95 -18.82
C GLY A 501 13.79 -6.64 -18.32
N ALA A 502 13.74 -5.59 -19.16
CA ALA A 502 13.11 -4.33 -18.81
C ALA A 502 11.60 -4.49 -18.52
N HIS A 503 10.88 -5.27 -19.33
CA HIS A 503 9.44 -5.52 -19.09
C HIS A 503 9.18 -6.27 -17.79
N ILE A 504 9.94 -7.33 -17.50
CA ILE A 504 9.83 -8.08 -16.24
C ILE A 504 10.12 -7.18 -15.04
N LEU A 505 11.21 -6.40 -15.10
CA LEU A 505 11.55 -5.44 -14.04
C LEU A 505 10.47 -4.38 -13.85
N ALA A 506 9.85 -3.89 -14.94
CA ALA A 506 8.75 -2.94 -14.86
C ALA A 506 7.54 -3.53 -14.13
N VAL A 507 7.14 -4.76 -14.47
CA VAL A 507 6.03 -5.45 -13.79
C VAL A 507 6.32 -5.65 -12.30
N ILE A 508 7.53 -6.09 -11.95
CA ILE A 508 7.98 -6.20 -10.54
C ILE A 508 7.92 -4.84 -9.85
N THR A 509 8.36 -3.78 -10.53
CA THR A 509 8.34 -2.41 -9.99
C THR A 509 6.90 -1.96 -9.67
N LEU A 510 5.92 -2.32 -10.49
CA LEU A 510 4.50 -2.02 -10.24
C LEU A 510 3.96 -2.71 -8.98
N PHE A 511 4.37 -3.96 -8.69
CA PHE A 511 4.00 -4.63 -7.45
C PHE A 511 4.51 -3.90 -6.20
N PHE A 512 5.70 -3.31 -6.27
CA PHE A 512 6.26 -2.52 -5.17
C PHE A 512 5.64 -1.12 -5.02
N ALA A 513 4.70 -0.73 -5.88
CA ALA A 513 3.99 0.54 -5.74
C ALA A 513 2.96 0.52 -4.59
N LYS A 514 2.28 -0.61 -4.34
CA LYS A 514 1.21 -0.71 -3.31
C LYS A 514 1.68 -0.39 -1.88
N PRO A 515 2.86 -0.87 -1.43
CA PRO A 515 3.39 -0.50 -0.11
C PRO A 515 3.83 0.97 0.00
N LEU A 516 3.82 1.77 -1.08
CA LEU A 516 4.13 3.19 -1.02
C LEU A 516 2.93 3.96 -0.50
N SER A 517 3.08 4.53 0.69
CA SER A 517 2.03 5.29 1.37
C SER A 517 1.52 6.51 0.59
N LYS A 518 2.34 7.09 -0.31
CA LYS A 518 1.92 8.22 -1.17
C LYS A 518 0.98 7.80 -2.31
N ALA A 519 0.96 6.51 -2.68
CA ALA A 519 0.16 6.01 -3.79
C ALA A 519 -1.28 5.66 -3.37
N GLN A 520 -1.52 5.37 -2.07
CA GLN A 520 -2.85 5.06 -1.49
C GLN A 520 -3.64 4.04 -2.34
N LEU A 521 -2.96 2.99 -2.80
CA LEU A 521 -3.57 1.98 -3.65
C LEU A 521 -4.37 0.99 -2.79
N PRO A 522 -5.63 0.68 -3.15
CA PRO A 522 -6.43 -0.29 -2.43
C PRO A 522 -5.89 -1.71 -2.61
N ASP A 523 -6.25 -2.62 -1.70
CA ASP A 523 -5.74 -4.00 -1.72
C ASP A 523 -6.04 -4.74 -3.03
N PHE A 524 -7.20 -4.48 -3.64
CA PHE A 524 -7.60 -5.12 -4.89
C PHE A 524 -6.75 -4.75 -6.10
N TYR A 525 -5.97 -3.66 -6.05
CA TYR A 525 -4.98 -3.31 -7.07
C TYR A 525 -4.02 -4.48 -7.35
N MET A 526 -3.58 -5.16 -6.27
CA MET A 526 -2.65 -6.29 -6.37
C MET A 526 -3.29 -7.47 -7.08
N TRP A 527 -4.57 -7.75 -6.80
CA TRP A 527 -5.30 -8.83 -7.46
C TRP A 527 -5.49 -8.59 -8.96
N ILE A 528 -5.75 -7.33 -9.36
CA ILE A 528 -5.82 -6.96 -10.79
C ILE A 528 -4.47 -7.19 -11.46
N LEU A 529 -3.36 -6.80 -10.81
CA LEU A 529 -2.01 -6.98 -11.37
C LEU A 529 -1.62 -8.46 -11.48
N ILE A 530 -1.95 -9.29 -10.48
CA ILE A 530 -1.76 -10.75 -10.52
C ILE A 530 -2.58 -11.38 -11.66
N ALA A 531 -3.84 -10.95 -11.82
CA ALA A 531 -4.70 -11.43 -12.90
C ALA A 531 -4.12 -11.08 -14.28
N PHE A 532 -3.57 -9.87 -14.44
CA PHE A 532 -2.86 -9.49 -15.67
C PHE A 532 -1.65 -10.40 -15.95
N VAL A 533 -0.79 -10.64 -14.95
CA VAL A 533 0.40 -11.51 -15.12
C VAL A 533 -0.03 -12.92 -15.52
N THR A 534 -1.07 -13.44 -14.88
CA THR A 534 -1.63 -14.77 -15.17
C THR A 534 -2.17 -14.82 -16.61
N PHE A 535 -2.97 -13.84 -17.02
CA PHE A 535 -3.48 -13.70 -18.37
C PHE A 535 -2.35 -13.63 -19.41
N HIS A 536 -1.33 -12.80 -19.16
CA HIS A 536 -0.18 -12.64 -20.03
C HIS A 536 0.57 -13.96 -20.26
N VAL A 537 0.86 -14.70 -19.18
CA VAL A 537 1.57 -15.99 -19.25
C VAL A 537 0.73 -17.04 -19.99
N ILE A 538 -0.57 -17.14 -19.70
CA ILE A 538 -1.47 -18.11 -20.37
C ILE A 538 -1.52 -17.86 -21.87
N VAL A 539 -1.69 -16.60 -22.30
CA VAL A 539 -1.75 -16.28 -23.74
C VAL A 539 -0.44 -16.60 -24.45
N PHE A 540 0.71 -16.27 -23.85
CA PHE A 540 2.01 -16.63 -24.41
C PHE A 540 2.21 -18.15 -24.48
N PHE A 541 1.76 -18.89 -23.46
CA PHE A 541 1.82 -20.35 -23.46
C PHE A 541 0.97 -20.95 -24.59
N ILE A 542 -0.27 -20.48 -24.77
CA ILE A 542 -1.16 -20.91 -25.86
C ILE A 542 -0.50 -20.66 -27.22
N MET A 543 0.09 -19.48 -27.40
CA MET A 543 0.76 -19.12 -28.66
C MET A 543 2.00 -19.98 -28.92
N GLU A 544 2.81 -20.23 -27.88
CA GLU A 544 4.01 -21.07 -28.00
C GLU A 544 3.65 -22.53 -28.32
N ALA A 545 2.63 -23.07 -27.64
CA ALA A 545 2.08 -24.39 -27.93
C ALA A 545 1.59 -24.47 -29.39
N PHE A 546 0.80 -23.48 -29.83
CA PHE A 546 0.31 -23.40 -31.20
C PHE A 546 1.45 -23.39 -32.23
N THR A 547 2.49 -22.57 -32.00
CA THR A 547 3.66 -22.53 -32.89
C THR A 547 4.42 -23.85 -32.93
N CYS A 548 4.54 -24.56 -31.80
CA CYS A 548 5.18 -25.87 -31.75
C CYS A 548 4.37 -26.93 -32.51
N PHE A 549 3.05 -26.99 -32.32
CA PHE A 549 2.17 -27.94 -33.00
C PHE A 549 2.14 -27.71 -34.52
N LYS A 550 2.03 -26.45 -34.96
CA LYS A 550 2.08 -26.12 -36.39
C LYS A 550 3.47 -26.36 -36.98
N GLY A 551 4.55 -26.07 -36.26
CA GLY A 551 5.91 -26.37 -36.69
C GLY A 551 6.14 -27.87 -36.93
N LYS A 552 5.67 -28.72 -36.01
CA LYS A 552 5.69 -30.18 -36.19
C LYS A 552 4.82 -30.64 -37.36
N SER A 553 3.62 -30.08 -37.54
CA SER A 553 2.73 -30.41 -38.65
C SER A 553 3.29 -30.01 -40.02
N ILE A 554 3.92 -28.83 -40.14
CA ILE A 554 4.57 -28.39 -41.39
C ILE A 554 5.77 -29.28 -41.72
N HIS A 555 6.60 -29.61 -40.73
CA HIS A 555 7.74 -30.50 -40.92
C HIS A 555 7.29 -31.92 -41.33
N SER A 556 6.27 -32.46 -40.67
CA SER A 556 5.66 -33.74 -41.03
C SER A 556 5.06 -33.74 -42.44
N ASN A 557 4.35 -32.67 -42.83
CA ASN A 557 3.78 -32.55 -44.17
C ASN A 557 4.86 -32.35 -45.24
N GLN A 558 5.94 -31.62 -44.94
CA GLN A 558 7.07 -31.49 -45.86
C GLN A 558 7.81 -32.82 -46.05
N ILE A 559 7.98 -33.63 -45.01
CA ILE A 559 8.56 -34.98 -45.12
C ILE A 559 7.62 -35.87 -45.94
N ALA A 560 6.33 -35.92 -45.61
CA ALA A 560 5.34 -36.70 -46.35
C ALA A 560 5.21 -36.28 -47.83
N MET A 561 5.28 -34.99 -48.13
CA MET A 561 5.25 -34.50 -49.52
C MET A 561 6.57 -34.73 -50.26
N LYS A 562 7.71 -34.75 -49.57
CA LYS A 562 9.02 -35.06 -50.18
C LYS A 562 9.09 -36.54 -50.58
N ASP A 563 8.48 -37.43 -49.80
CA ASP A 563 8.37 -38.86 -50.12
C ASP A 563 7.38 -39.11 -51.29
N MET A 564 6.37 -38.25 -51.48
CA MET A 564 5.47 -38.30 -52.65
C MET A 564 6.05 -37.63 -53.90
N ALA A 565 6.88 -36.59 -53.76
CA ALA A 565 7.52 -35.87 -54.87
C ALA A 565 8.73 -36.60 -55.47
N ALA A 566 9.17 -37.70 -54.85
CA ALA A 566 10.21 -38.57 -55.40
C ALA A 566 9.79 -39.30 -56.70
N ASN A 567 8.54 -39.14 -57.18
CA ASN A 567 8.04 -39.84 -58.36
C ASN A 567 7.42 -38.93 -59.46
N GLY A 568 7.70 -37.62 -59.46
CA GLY A 568 7.30 -36.78 -60.60
C GLY A 568 7.39 -35.28 -60.36
N ASN A 569 8.35 -34.64 -61.04
CA ASN A 569 8.57 -33.20 -61.22
C ASN A 569 8.69 -32.28 -59.99
N SER A 570 9.81 -31.56 -60.00
CA SER A 570 10.27 -30.54 -59.06
C SER A 570 9.21 -29.47 -58.76
N TYR A 571 8.65 -29.48 -57.55
CA TYR A 571 7.80 -28.40 -57.06
C TYR A 571 8.61 -27.30 -56.37
N HIS A 572 8.32 -26.07 -56.77
CA HIS A 572 8.92 -24.82 -56.30
C HIS A 572 8.81 -24.62 -54.79
N ILE A 573 9.92 -24.12 -54.22
CA ILE A 573 10.08 -23.67 -52.84
C ILE A 573 9.17 -22.44 -52.59
N ASN A 574 8.43 -22.49 -51.48
CA ASN A 574 7.64 -21.44 -50.83
C ASN A 574 7.85 -19.99 -51.33
N ASP A 575 6.78 -19.37 -51.84
CA ASP A 575 6.74 -17.93 -52.18
C ASP A 575 6.97 -17.06 -50.92
N PRO A 576 7.99 -16.18 -50.89
CA PRO A 576 8.30 -15.30 -49.75
C PRO A 576 7.17 -14.39 -49.28
N ASN A 577 6.16 -14.19 -50.12
CA ASN A 577 5.04 -13.28 -49.84
C ASN A 577 3.83 -13.98 -49.21
N THR A 578 3.81 -15.31 -49.10
CA THR A 578 2.65 -16.00 -48.54
C THR A 578 2.68 -16.13 -47.01
N ASP A 579 1.55 -15.85 -46.39
CA ASP A 579 1.36 -15.90 -44.94
C ASP A 579 1.49 -17.35 -44.40
N ALA A 580 2.14 -17.53 -43.26
CA ALA A 580 2.27 -18.86 -42.66
C ALA A 580 0.90 -19.43 -42.21
N PRO A 581 0.66 -20.75 -42.32
CA PRO A 581 -0.61 -21.35 -41.98
C PRO A 581 -0.97 -21.10 -40.51
N GLY A 582 -2.22 -20.68 -40.27
CA GLY A 582 -2.68 -20.27 -38.93
C GLY A 582 -2.79 -18.76 -38.72
N THR A 583 -2.68 -17.93 -39.77
CA THR A 583 -2.88 -16.47 -39.70
C THR A 583 -4.18 -16.05 -39.01
N ARG A 584 -5.33 -16.66 -39.33
CA ARG A 584 -6.62 -16.31 -38.70
C ARG A 584 -6.61 -16.49 -37.18
N PHE A 585 -6.01 -17.58 -36.70
CA PHE A 585 -5.86 -17.84 -35.26
C PHE A 585 -4.96 -16.78 -34.59
N ARG A 586 -3.82 -16.45 -35.22
CA ARG A 586 -2.93 -15.40 -34.71
C ARG A 586 -3.64 -14.04 -34.64
N GLN A 587 -4.38 -13.67 -35.67
CA GLN A 587 -5.17 -12.42 -35.69
C GLN A 587 -6.23 -12.39 -34.58
N PHE A 588 -6.98 -13.49 -34.40
CA PHE A 588 -7.94 -13.61 -33.30
C PHE A 588 -7.27 -13.46 -31.93
N MET A 589 -6.13 -14.15 -31.72
CA MET A 589 -5.38 -14.05 -30.48
C MET A 589 -4.82 -12.65 -30.23
N LEU A 590 -4.42 -11.91 -31.27
CA LEU A 590 -4.00 -10.51 -31.14
C LEU A 590 -5.16 -9.63 -30.66
N LEU A 591 -6.36 -9.80 -31.22
CA LEU A 591 -7.54 -9.05 -30.82
C LEU A 591 -7.93 -9.36 -29.37
N LEU A 592 -7.99 -10.64 -29.01
CA LEU A 592 -8.26 -11.09 -27.64
C LEU A 592 -7.23 -10.53 -26.65
N TYR A 593 -5.95 -10.64 -26.99
CA TYR A 593 -4.86 -10.15 -26.14
C TYR A 593 -4.90 -8.64 -25.97
N SER A 594 -5.10 -7.89 -27.07
CA SER A 594 -5.17 -6.43 -27.04
C SER A 594 -6.39 -5.94 -26.26
N PHE A 595 -7.55 -6.59 -26.45
CA PHE A 595 -8.77 -6.28 -25.69
C PHE A 595 -8.59 -6.56 -24.19
N GLY A 596 -8.06 -7.72 -23.83
CA GLY A 596 -7.76 -8.04 -22.43
C GLY A 596 -6.78 -7.04 -21.80
N ASN A 597 -5.72 -6.65 -22.52
CA ASN A 597 -4.80 -5.60 -22.06
C ASN A 597 -5.52 -4.27 -21.81
N ILE A 598 -6.40 -3.84 -22.72
CA ILE A 598 -7.19 -2.61 -22.54
C ILE A 598 -8.06 -2.70 -21.28
N CYS A 599 -8.76 -3.82 -21.04
CA CYS A 599 -9.54 -4.01 -19.82
C CYS A 599 -8.70 -3.88 -18.55
N PHE A 600 -7.52 -4.53 -18.51
CA PHE A 600 -6.60 -4.41 -17.37
C PHE A 600 -6.07 -2.98 -17.19
N ILE A 601 -5.70 -2.29 -18.26
CA ILE A 601 -5.24 -0.90 -18.21
C ILE A 601 -6.35 0.00 -17.66
N VAL A 602 -7.57 -0.11 -18.19
CA VAL A 602 -8.71 0.68 -17.73
C VAL A 602 -8.98 0.43 -16.25
N ALA A 603 -9.00 -0.83 -15.82
CA ALA A 603 -9.19 -1.18 -14.41
C ALA A 603 -8.08 -0.62 -13.51
N LEU A 604 -6.80 -0.79 -13.89
CA LEU A 604 -5.66 -0.29 -13.11
C LEU A 604 -5.59 1.24 -13.08
N VAL A 605 -5.80 1.91 -14.22
CA VAL A 605 -5.82 3.38 -14.32
C VAL A 605 -7.00 3.94 -13.54
N ALA A 606 -8.20 3.36 -13.67
CA ALA A 606 -9.36 3.76 -12.87
C ALA A 606 -9.06 3.58 -11.38
N THR A 607 -8.44 2.47 -10.98
CA THR A 607 -8.04 2.24 -9.58
C THR A 607 -7.07 3.32 -9.09
N ILE A 608 -6.00 3.61 -9.83
CA ILE A 608 -5.00 4.63 -9.45
C ILE A 608 -5.61 6.03 -9.41
N ALA A 609 -6.43 6.38 -10.40
CA ALA A 609 -7.05 7.70 -10.49
C ALA A 609 -8.10 7.91 -9.39
N SER A 610 -8.94 6.89 -9.16
CA SER A 610 -10.02 6.90 -8.17
C SER A 610 -9.55 6.59 -6.75
N SER A 611 -8.31 6.09 -6.57
CA SER A 611 -7.68 5.88 -5.26
C SER A 611 -7.90 7.13 -4.41
N PRO A 612 -8.79 7.07 -3.43
CA PRO A 612 -9.21 8.27 -2.74
C PRO A 612 -8.08 8.77 -1.83
N VAL A 613 -7.99 10.09 -1.61
CA VAL A 613 -7.45 10.61 -0.35
C VAL A 613 -8.51 10.34 0.72
N LYS A 614 -8.89 9.08 0.94
CA LYS A 614 -9.92 8.73 1.93
C LYS A 614 -9.24 8.17 3.15
N GLU A 615 -9.54 8.83 4.27
CA GLU A 615 -10.22 8.22 5.41
C GLU A 615 -10.10 6.70 5.47
N GLN A 616 -9.01 6.27 6.08
CA GLN A 616 -8.99 5.11 6.95
C GLN A 616 -8.50 5.59 8.30
#